data_AF-A0A955HA02-F1
#
_entry.id   AF-A0A955HA02-F1
#
_cell.length_a   1.000
_cell.length_b   1.000
_cell.length_c   1.000
_cell.angle_alpha   90.00
_cell.angle_beta   90.00
_cell.angle_gamma   90.00
#
_symmetry.space_group_name_H-M   'P 1'
#
loop_
_entity.id
_entity.type
_entity.pdbx_description
1 polymer ?
#
loop_
_entity_poly.entity_id
_entity_poly.type
_entity_poly.pdbx_seq_one_letter_code
_entity_poly.pdbx_strand_id
1 'polypeptide(L)'
;MTKNILFSLAVLAVVFLPEAASAQGFVPCSGAECSACHFVSMANKILVWLIGVLFVVFAGVAAIAGFGLVTSGGNTEAKSAAKSKMTNAVVGLVIVLAAWLLVDTVMKGLLAGGNGEISGYGVWSKVECSTQFTGTGQSPTATSTQPGVCPVTPLSPITDPLAQQMENGQTVIWNNSALQACVAKFTGLVGGTVTSAYRPPAYQAHLYEVSTKACQLNSISEPACNDIKAAIESDRLKHGLPMCGAVAQTNSTHSSGIGVDISGINHGSPNVQAAANSSCLVWKNYPNDPYHYDLKAGCTCN
;
A
#
# COMPACT_ATOMS: atom_id res chain seq x y z
N MET A 1 -17.01 -5.33 51.76
CA MET A 1 -16.66 -4.34 50.71
C MET A 1 -15.46 -4.77 49.86
N THR A 2 -14.42 -5.40 50.42
CA THR A 2 -13.24 -5.90 49.68
C THR A 2 -13.54 -6.97 48.62
N LYS A 3 -14.50 -7.87 48.84
CA LYS A 3 -14.92 -8.89 47.86
C LYS A 3 -15.54 -8.30 46.59
N ASN A 4 -16.29 -7.21 46.69
CA ASN A 4 -16.96 -6.59 45.54
C ASN A 4 -15.99 -5.71 44.72
N ILE A 5 -14.96 -5.15 45.37
CA ILE A 5 -13.88 -4.41 44.70
C ILE A 5 -13.00 -5.36 43.88
N LEU A 6 -12.66 -6.54 44.42
CA LEU A 6 -11.92 -7.57 43.69
C LEU A 6 -12.71 -8.12 42.49
N PHE A 7 -14.04 -8.26 42.62
CA PHE A 7 -14.90 -8.72 41.53
C PHE A 7 -15.06 -7.67 40.43
N SER A 8 -15.21 -6.39 40.77
CA SER A 8 -15.27 -5.30 39.77
C SER A 8 -13.94 -5.04 39.06
N LEU A 9 -12.80 -5.21 39.74
CA LEU A 9 -11.48 -5.17 39.12
C LEU A 9 -11.25 -6.35 38.17
N ALA A 10 -11.71 -7.55 38.54
CA ALA A 10 -11.65 -8.74 37.69
C ALA A 10 -12.55 -8.62 36.45
N VAL A 11 -13.76 -8.05 36.57
CA VAL A 11 -14.68 -7.85 35.44
C VAL A 11 -14.19 -6.75 34.49
N LEU A 12 -13.63 -5.65 35.01
CA LEU A 12 -13.03 -4.59 34.17
C LEU A 12 -11.76 -5.08 33.47
N ALA A 13 -10.98 -5.95 34.11
CA ALA A 13 -9.81 -6.59 33.49
C ALA A 13 -10.19 -7.59 32.39
N VAL A 14 -11.35 -8.27 32.50
CA VAL A 14 -11.84 -9.24 31.49
C VAL A 14 -12.47 -8.56 30.27
N VAL A 15 -13.13 -7.40 30.44
CA VAL A 15 -13.75 -6.64 29.32
C VAL A 15 -12.70 -5.84 28.52
N PHE A 16 -11.54 -5.54 29.12
CA PHE A 16 -10.40 -4.90 28.46
C PHE A 16 -9.22 -5.85 28.24
N LEU A 17 -9.43 -7.17 28.23
CA LEU A 17 -8.41 -8.07 27.70
C LEU A 17 -8.22 -7.69 26.22
N PRO A 18 -7.05 -7.21 25.79
CA PRO A 18 -6.75 -7.19 24.38
C PRO A 18 -6.88 -8.65 23.94
N GLU A 19 -7.80 -8.93 23.01
CA GLU A 19 -7.86 -10.21 22.32
C GLU A 19 -6.43 -10.56 21.94
N ALA A 20 -6.02 -11.72 22.44
CA ALA A 20 -4.64 -12.14 22.62
C ALA A 20 -3.70 -11.52 21.58
N ALA A 21 -2.64 -10.89 22.08
CA ALA A 21 -1.37 -10.87 21.40
C ALA A 21 -1.02 -12.33 21.10
N SER A 22 -1.50 -12.83 19.96
CA SER A 22 -1.05 -14.08 19.39
C SER A 22 0.47 -14.00 19.36
N ALA A 23 1.14 -15.08 19.77
CA ALA A 23 2.58 -15.24 19.63
C ALA A 23 2.94 -15.28 18.14
N GLN A 24 2.81 -14.14 17.46
CA GLN A 24 3.35 -13.90 16.15
C GLN A 24 4.85 -13.79 16.40
N GLY A 25 5.60 -14.80 15.99
CA GLY A 25 7.06 -14.71 16.00
C GLY A 25 7.48 -13.38 15.38
N PHE A 26 8.24 -12.58 16.13
CA PHE A 26 8.74 -11.30 15.61
C PHE A 26 9.59 -11.51 14.37
N VAL A 27 10.32 -12.63 14.32
CA VAL A 27 11.16 -13.06 13.20
C VAL A 27 10.26 -13.56 12.05
N PRO A 28 10.23 -12.85 10.90
CA PRO A 28 9.34 -13.19 9.78
C PRO A 28 10.02 -14.09 8.74
N CYS A 29 11.11 -14.76 9.10
CA CYS A 29 11.90 -15.60 8.20
C CYS A 29 12.59 -16.74 8.98
N SER A 30 13.05 -17.76 8.27
CA SER A 30 13.84 -18.86 8.83
C SER A 30 14.89 -19.32 7.83
N GLY A 31 16.14 -19.46 8.27
CA GLY A 31 17.24 -19.95 7.44
C GLY A 31 17.82 -18.91 6.48
N ALA A 32 18.33 -19.36 5.34
CA ALA A 32 19.06 -18.53 4.37
C ALA A 32 18.18 -17.50 3.61
N GLU A 33 16.84 -17.61 3.73
CA GLU A 33 15.88 -16.70 3.09
C GLU A 33 15.71 -15.36 3.85
N CYS A 34 16.42 -15.17 4.97
CA CYS A 34 16.39 -13.92 5.71
C CYS A 34 17.17 -12.81 4.97
N SER A 35 16.43 -11.93 4.31
CA SER A 35 16.92 -10.74 3.63
C SER A 35 16.85 -9.48 4.51
N ALA A 36 17.47 -8.38 4.07
CA ALA A 36 17.37 -7.09 4.78
C ALA A 36 15.92 -6.62 4.91
N CYS A 37 15.04 -7.00 3.99
CA CYS A 37 13.61 -6.75 4.10
C CYS A 37 12.98 -7.41 5.33
N HIS A 38 13.31 -8.67 5.60
CA HIS A 38 12.75 -9.40 6.73
C HIS A 38 13.19 -8.77 8.07
N PHE A 39 14.38 -8.18 8.13
CA PHE A 39 14.83 -7.39 9.28
C PHE A 39 13.98 -6.12 9.47
N VAL A 40 13.75 -5.35 8.40
CA VAL A 40 12.91 -4.14 8.45
C VAL A 40 11.46 -4.47 8.82
N SER A 41 10.93 -5.56 8.27
CA SER A 41 9.59 -6.08 8.61
C SER A 41 9.49 -6.47 10.09
N MET A 42 10.50 -7.15 10.62
CA MET A 42 10.59 -7.48 12.05
C MET A 42 10.60 -6.21 12.91
N ALA A 43 11.45 -5.24 12.58
CA ALA A 43 11.55 -3.98 13.32
C ALA A 43 10.20 -3.24 13.34
N ASN A 44 9.50 -3.18 12.21
CA ASN A 44 8.17 -2.57 12.14
C ASN A 44 7.14 -3.33 13.01
N LYS A 45 7.15 -4.67 12.99
CA LYS A 45 6.27 -5.48 13.87
C LYS A 45 6.54 -5.20 15.35
N ILE A 46 7.82 -5.07 15.74
CA ILE A 46 8.21 -4.74 17.11
C ILE A 46 7.74 -3.32 17.48
N LEU A 47 7.91 -2.34 16.59
CA LEU A 47 7.45 -0.96 16.83
C LEU A 47 5.94 -0.89 17.02
N VAL A 48 5.15 -1.55 16.16
CA VAL A 48 3.68 -1.61 16.30
C VAL A 48 3.29 -2.30 17.61
N TRP A 49 3.98 -3.39 17.97
CA TRP A 49 3.75 -4.08 19.24
C TRP A 49 4.06 -3.19 20.45
N LEU A 50 5.19 -2.48 20.45
CA LEU A 50 5.58 -1.54 21.52
C LEU A 50 4.58 -0.39 21.67
N ILE A 51 4.10 0.16 20.56
CA ILE A 51 3.05 1.19 20.56
C ILE A 51 1.76 0.62 21.15
N GLY A 52 1.40 -0.62 20.80
CA GLY A 52 0.27 -1.33 21.40
C GLY A 52 0.40 -1.47 22.92
N VAL A 53 1.55 -1.92 23.41
CA VAL A 53 1.85 -2.02 24.85
C VAL A 53 1.75 -0.66 25.54
N LEU A 54 2.23 0.40 24.91
CA LEU A 54 2.14 1.76 25.43
C LEU A 54 0.68 2.21 25.62
N PHE A 55 -0.20 1.95 24.66
CA PHE A 55 -1.63 2.28 24.80
C PHE A 55 -2.32 1.48 25.90
N VAL A 56 -1.92 0.21 26.11
CA VAL A 56 -2.42 -0.62 27.21
C VAL A 56 -1.99 -0.04 28.57
N VAL A 57 -0.72 0.35 28.71
CA VAL A 57 -0.22 0.99 29.94
C VAL A 57 -0.93 2.32 30.19
N PHE A 58 -1.09 3.14 29.15
CA PHE A 58 -1.84 4.40 29.23
C PHE A 58 -3.28 4.16 29.69
N ALA A 59 -3.99 3.20 29.10
CA ALA A 59 -5.35 2.83 29.49
C ALA A 59 -5.43 2.40 30.96
N GLY A 60 -4.46 1.60 31.43
CA GLY A 60 -4.37 1.19 32.84
C GLY A 60 -4.19 2.36 33.80
N VAL A 61 -3.25 3.27 33.51
CA VAL A 61 -3.03 4.47 34.33
C VAL A 61 -4.24 5.40 34.29
N ALA A 62 -4.85 5.58 33.11
CA ALA A 62 -6.04 6.39 32.93
C ALA A 62 -7.25 5.84 33.71
N ALA A 63 -7.43 4.52 33.73
CA ALA A 63 -8.48 3.86 34.51
C ALA A 63 -8.27 4.05 36.02
N ILE A 64 -7.05 3.86 36.52
CA ILE A 64 -6.71 4.07 37.94
C ILE A 64 -6.91 5.53 38.36
N ALA A 65 -6.44 6.46 37.54
CA ALA A 65 -6.59 7.90 37.80
C ALA A 65 -8.06 8.35 37.70
N GLY A 66 -8.80 7.86 36.70
CA GLY A 66 -10.22 8.15 36.51
C GLY A 66 -11.08 7.63 37.65
N PHE A 67 -10.85 6.39 38.08
CA PHE A 67 -11.53 5.82 39.24
C PHE A 67 -11.23 6.62 40.51
N GLY A 68 -9.94 6.93 40.77
CA GLY A 68 -9.53 7.74 41.90
C GLY A 68 -10.21 9.13 41.91
N LEU A 69 -10.39 9.75 40.75
CA LEU A 69 -11.07 11.04 40.64
C LEU A 69 -12.56 10.95 41.05
N VAL A 70 -13.26 9.90 40.61
CA VAL A 70 -14.68 9.67 40.92
C VAL A 70 -14.88 9.32 42.40
N THR A 71 -14.00 8.50 42.99
CA THR A 71 -14.16 8.03 44.37
C THR A 71 -13.58 8.98 45.43
N SER A 72 -12.95 10.09 45.04
CA SER A 72 -12.26 10.99 45.98
C SER A 72 -13.19 11.74 46.95
N GLY A 73 -14.52 11.71 46.76
CA GLY A 73 -15.50 12.10 47.79
C GLY A 73 -15.36 13.52 48.38
N GLY A 74 -14.60 14.43 47.76
CA GLY A 74 -14.33 15.78 48.27
C GLY A 74 -12.93 15.99 48.85
N ASN A 75 -12.14 14.94 49.06
CA ASN A 75 -10.74 15.04 49.48
C ASN A 75 -9.90 15.72 48.36
N THR A 76 -9.43 16.93 48.62
CA THR A 76 -8.66 17.76 47.66
C THR A 76 -7.30 17.18 47.34
N GLU A 77 -6.66 16.53 48.30
CA GLU A 77 -5.37 15.87 48.12
C GLU A 77 -5.48 14.65 47.21
N ALA A 78 -6.48 13.79 47.44
CA ALA A 78 -6.75 12.63 46.59
C ALA A 78 -7.14 13.01 45.16
N LYS A 79 -7.95 14.08 44.99
CA LYS A 79 -8.28 14.64 43.67
C LYS A 79 -7.05 15.17 42.94
N SER A 80 -6.20 15.91 43.65
CA SER A 80 -4.97 16.47 43.08
C SER A 80 -4.00 15.36 42.63
N ALA A 81 -3.84 14.32 43.45
CA ALA A 81 -3.01 13.16 43.12
C ALA A 81 -3.54 12.40 41.89
N ALA A 82 -4.86 12.18 41.79
CA ALA A 82 -5.48 11.52 40.64
C ALA A 82 -5.31 12.34 39.35
N LYS A 83 -5.51 13.66 39.43
CA LYS A 83 -5.32 14.57 38.30
C LYS A 83 -3.87 14.61 37.83
N SER A 84 -2.92 14.64 38.77
CA SER A 84 -1.49 14.60 38.46
C SER A 84 -1.10 13.32 37.70
N LYS A 85 -1.59 12.15 38.13
CA LYS A 85 -1.37 10.88 37.43
C LYS A 85 -1.90 10.89 36.00
N MET A 86 -3.12 11.44 35.79
CA MET A 86 -3.70 11.58 34.46
C MET A 86 -2.88 12.53 33.57
N THR A 87 -2.52 13.71 34.09
CA THR A 87 -1.72 14.69 33.34
C THR A 87 -0.37 14.10 32.93
N ASN A 88 0.33 13.42 33.83
CA ASN A 88 1.63 12.82 33.54
C ASN A 88 1.51 11.71 32.47
N ALA A 89 0.44 10.91 32.50
CA ALA A 89 0.18 9.91 31.47
C ALA A 89 -0.08 10.53 30.10
N VAL A 90 -0.86 11.61 30.04
CA VAL A 90 -1.15 12.35 28.79
C VAL A 90 0.11 13.01 28.25
N VAL A 91 0.92 13.64 29.10
CA VAL A 91 2.20 14.25 28.68
C VAL A 91 3.13 13.18 28.10
N GLY A 92 3.23 12.01 28.73
CA GLY A 92 4.02 10.89 28.21
C GLY A 92 3.54 10.42 26.82
N LEU A 93 2.22 10.28 26.63
CA LEU A 93 1.64 9.91 25.34
C LEU A 93 1.93 10.95 24.25
N VAL A 94 1.80 12.24 24.57
CA VAL A 94 2.08 13.35 23.66
C VAL A 94 3.55 13.36 23.24
N ILE A 95 4.49 13.13 24.16
CA ILE A 95 5.92 13.08 23.84
C ILE A 95 6.22 11.95 22.86
N VAL A 96 5.66 10.75 23.07
CA VAL A 96 5.91 9.62 22.17
C VAL A 96 5.30 9.84 20.78
N LEU A 97 4.08 10.38 20.71
CA LEU A 97 3.45 10.71 19.43
C LEU A 97 4.21 11.82 18.69
N ALA A 98 4.71 12.83 19.41
CA ALA A 98 5.54 13.89 18.84
C ALA A 98 6.87 13.34 18.31
N ALA A 99 7.53 12.45 19.06
CA ALA A 99 8.76 11.80 18.61
C ALA A 99 8.54 10.98 17.34
N TRP A 100 7.44 10.22 17.28
CA TRP A 100 7.08 9.46 16.08
C TRP A 100 6.81 10.37 14.87
N LEU A 101 6.09 11.48 15.06
CA LEU A 101 5.80 12.46 14.02
C LEU A 101 7.08 13.14 13.50
N LEU A 102 8.02 13.47 14.39
CA LEU A 102 9.29 14.07 14.02
C LEU A 102 10.12 13.14 13.15
N VAL A 103 10.25 11.86 13.56
CA VAL A 103 10.95 10.85 12.75
C VAL A 103 10.28 10.66 11.39
N ASP A 104 8.95 10.56 11.36
CA ASP A 104 8.17 10.45 10.11
C ASP A 104 8.44 11.62 9.16
N THR A 105 8.43 12.85 9.70
CA THR A 105 8.65 14.07 8.94
C THR A 105 10.07 14.14 8.37
N VAL A 106 11.08 13.82 9.20
CA VAL A 106 12.49 13.83 8.78
C VAL A 106 12.75 12.75 7.72
N MET A 107 12.25 11.54 7.93
CA MET A 107 12.43 10.44 6.98
C MET A 107 11.78 10.75 5.63
N LYS A 108 10.59 11.37 5.63
CA LYS A 108 9.95 11.83 4.39
C LYS A 108 10.75 12.90 3.68
N GLY A 109 11.27 13.89 4.41
CA GLY A 109 12.09 14.96 3.83
C GLY A 109 13.43 14.48 3.26
N LEU A 110 14.02 13.42 3.83
CA LEU A 110 15.31 12.88 3.39
C LEU A 110 15.20 11.84 2.27
N LEU A 111 14.16 11.00 2.29
CA LEU A 111 14.00 9.91 1.33
C LEU A 111 13.26 10.33 0.04
N ALA A 112 12.49 11.42 0.07
CA ALA A 112 11.90 12.02 -1.13
C ALA A 112 12.93 12.93 -1.82
N GLY A 113 13.62 12.39 -2.84
CA GLY A 113 14.30 13.18 -3.88
C GLY A 113 15.53 14.01 -3.48
N GLY A 114 15.95 14.05 -2.21
CA GLY A 114 17.15 14.78 -1.76
C GLY A 114 17.07 16.31 -1.92
N ASN A 115 15.92 16.83 -2.37
CA ASN A 115 15.63 18.24 -2.65
C ASN A 115 14.69 18.88 -1.61
N GLY A 116 14.36 18.18 -0.52
CA GLY A 116 13.54 18.69 0.58
C GLY A 116 12.03 18.76 0.28
N GLU A 117 11.60 18.12 -0.80
CA GLU A 117 10.20 18.12 -1.24
C GLU A 117 9.44 17.00 -0.54
N ILE A 118 8.54 17.34 0.40
CA ILE A 118 7.72 16.34 1.11
C ILE A 118 6.66 15.81 0.14
N SER A 119 7.00 14.77 -0.61
CA SER A 119 6.12 14.09 -1.57
C SER A 119 6.10 12.58 -1.31
N GLY A 120 4.90 12.04 -1.09
CA GLY A 120 4.67 10.63 -0.72
C GLY A 120 3.61 10.47 0.36
N TYR A 121 2.50 9.81 0.04
CA TYR A 121 1.48 9.42 1.00
C TYR A 121 1.86 8.06 1.64
N GLY A 122 2.33 8.08 2.88
CA GLY A 122 2.65 6.86 3.64
C GLY A 122 3.26 7.17 5.00
N VAL A 123 3.20 6.24 5.95
CA VAL A 123 3.98 6.32 7.21
C VAL A 123 5.36 5.76 6.96
N TRP A 124 6.42 6.38 7.49
CA TRP A 124 7.81 5.91 7.31
C TRP A 124 8.01 4.44 7.71
N SER A 125 7.16 3.93 8.61
CA SER A 125 7.22 2.56 9.11
C SER A 125 6.72 1.52 8.11
N LYS A 126 6.03 1.92 7.03
CA LYS A 126 5.70 1.04 5.90
C LYS A 126 6.80 1.12 4.85
N VAL A 127 7.84 0.34 5.04
CA VAL A 127 8.88 0.15 4.02
C VAL A 127 8.36 -0.90 3.03
N GLU A 128 8.09 -0.47 1.79
CA GLU A 128 7.83 -1.40 0.70
C GLU A 128 9.13 -2.09 0.32
N CYS A 129 9.28 -3.32 0.80
CA CYS A 129 10.37 -4.15 0.34
C CYS A 129 10.14 -4.55 -1.11
N SER A 130 11.06 -4.18 -1.99
CA SER A 130 11.21 -4.93 -3.22
C SER A 130 11.71 -6.34 -2.87
N THR A 131 11.22 -7.34 -3.60
CA THR A 131 11.80 -8.67 -3.55
C THR A 131 13.29 -8.54 -3.88
N GLN A 132 14.16 -8.74 -2.89
CA GLN A 132 15.55 -9.03 -3.19
C GLN A 132 15.51 -10.31 -4.01
N PHE A 133 16.15 -10.31 -5.18
CA PHE A 133 16.24 -11.47 -6.04
C PHE A 133 16.56 -12.69 -5.19
N THR A 134 15.59 -13.60 -5.05
CA THR A 134 15.83 -14.96 -4.58
C THR A 134 16.65 -15.61 -5.69
N GLY A 135 17.95 -15.36 -5.66
CA GLY A 135 18.92 -16.16 -6.36
C GLY A 135 18.75 -17.57 -5.85
N THR A 136 18.13 -18.43 -6.65
CA THR A 136 18.11 -19.87 -6.44
C THR A 136 19.55 -20.33 -6.34
N GLY A 137 20.08 -20.50 -5.12
CA GLY A 137 21.18 -21.40 -4.77
C GLY A 137 22.41 -21.48 -5.69
N GLN A 138 22.69 -20.47 -6.51
CA GLN A 138 24.00 -20.31 -7.11
C GLN A 138 24.78 -19.42 -6.14
N SER A 139 25.77 -20.05 -5.51
CA SER A 139 26.91 -19.41 -4.85
C SER A 139 27.24 -18.08 -5.53
N PRO A 140 27.63 -17.01 -4.80
CA PRO A 140 28.06 -15.77 -5.42
C PRO A 140 29.37 -16.07 -6.15
N THR A 141 29.26 -16.53 -7.39
CA THR A 141 30.29 -16.25 -8.36
C THR A 141 30.21 -14.75 -8.47
N ALA A 142 31.24 -14.11 -7.91
CA ALA A 142 31.51 -12.70 -8.05
C ALA A 142 31.01 -12.25 -9.42
N THR A 143 30.24 -11.16 -9.44
CA THR A 143 30.02 -10.37 -10.65
C THR A 143 31.40 -10.12 -11.24
N SER A 144 31.80 -11.02 -12.13
CA SER A 144 32.83 -10.78 -13.09
C SER A 144 32.22 -9.68 -13.94
N THR A 145 32.71 -8.46 -13.77
CA THR A 145 32.81 -7.53 -14.88
C THR A 145 33.65 -8.23 -15.95
N GLN A 146 33.02 -9.16 -16.69
CA GLN A 146 33.49 -9.55 -18.01
C GLN A 146 33.24 -8.33 -18.89
N PRO A 147 34.29 -7.70 -19.44
CA PRO A 147 34.13 -6.66 -20.43
C PRO A 147 33.28 -7.22 -21.59
N GLY A 148 32.18 -6.55 -21.94
CA GLY A 148 31.35 -6.91 -23.09
C GLY A 148 30.01 -7.61 -22.80
N VAL A 149 29.51 -7.65 -21.57
CA VAL A 149 28.14 -8.12 -21.26
C VAL A 149 27.32 -7.01 -20.60
N CYS A 150 26.06 -6.84 -21.03
CA CYS A 150 25.18 -5.85 -20.43
C CYS A 150 24.80 -6.25 -18.98
N PRO A 151 24.89 -5.34 -18.00
CA PRO A 151 24.48 -5.63 -16.62
C PRO A 151 22.97 -5.77 -16.44
N VAL A 152 22.18 -5.38 -17.44
CA VAL A 152 20.71 -5.50 -17.45
C VAL A 152 20.32 -6.70 -18.30
N THR A 153 19.41 -7.54 -17.81
CA THR A 153 18.93 -8.72 -18.53
C THR A 153 17.82 -8.36 -19.54
N PRO A 154 17.64 -9.16 -20.62
CA PRO A 154 16.49 -9.03 -21.53
C PRO A 154 15.14 -9.15 -20.81
N LEU A 155 14.05 -8.66 -21.43
CA LEU A 155 12.69 -8.75 -20.88
C LEU A 155 12.28 -10.20 -20.62
N SER A 156 11.61 -10.43 -19.50
CA SER A 156 11.04 -11.74 -19.19
C SER A 156 9.91 -12.09 -20.17
N PRO A 157 9.83 -13.34 -20.66
CA PRO A 157 8.74 -13.74 -21.53
C PRO A 157 7.42 -13.77 -20.77
N ILE A 158 6.37 -13.23 -21.38
CA ILE A 158 5.01 -13.30 -20.84
C ILE A 158 4.44 -14.68 -21.15
N THR A 159 4.19 -15.45 -20.10
CA THR A 159 3.66 -16.82 -20.19
C THR A 159 2.18 -16.92 -19.86
N ASP A 160 1.62 -15.92 -19.18
CA ASP A 160 0.20 -15.88 -18.82
C ASP A 160 -0.68 -15.64 -20.07
N PRO A 161 -1.67 -16.50 -20.36
CA PRO A 161 -2.49 -16.39 -21.56
C PRO A 161 -3.31 -15.09 -21.66
N LEU A 162 -3.79 -14.55 -20.53
CA LEU A 162 -4.55 -13.30 -20.54
C LEU A 162 -3.63 -12.10 -20.78
N ALA A 163 -2.43 -12.12 -20.20
CA ALA A 163 -1.42 -11.10 -20.47
C ALA A 163 -0.95 -11.14 -21.93
N GLN A 164 -0.78 -12.33 -22.52
CA GLN A 164 -0.47 -12.48 -23.95
C GLN A 164 -1.57 -11.91 -24.84
N GLN A 165 -2.85 -12.06 -24.47
CA GLN A 165 -3.94 -11.42 -25.22
C GLN A 165 -3.80 -9.90 -25.23
N MET A 166 -3.50 -9.29 -24.08
CA MET A 166 -3.30 -7.83 -24.01
C MET A 166 -2.07 -7.37 -24.79
N GLU A 167 -0.98 -8.12 -24.72
CA GLU A 167 0.20 -7.85 -25.54
C GLU A 167 -0.07 -7.91 -27.04
N ASN A 168 -1.01 -8.75 -27.45
CA ASN A 168 -1.45 -8.88 -28.84
C ASN A 168 -2.52 -7.84 -29.23
N GLY A 169 -2.76 -6.84 -28.38
CA GLY A 169 -3.62 -5.69 -28.67
C GLY A 169 -5.03 -5.78 -28.11
N GLN A 170 -5.36 -6.80 -27.32
CA GLN A 170 -6.67 -6.88 -26.67
C GLN A 170 -6.73 -5.93 -25.46
N THR A 171 -7.49 -4.85 -25.58
CA THR A 171 -7.58 -3.84 -24.52
C THR A 171 -8.71 -4.08 -23.51
N VAL A 172 -9.74 -4.83 -23.91
CA VAL A 172 -10.91 -5.11 -23.07
C VAL A 172 -10.96 -6.60 -22.73
N ILE A 173 -10.68 -6.91 -21.47
CA ILE A 173 -10.85 -8.22 -20.85
C ILE A 173 -11.73 -8.04 -19.62
N TRP A 174 -12.66 -8.97 -19.39
CA TRP A 174 -13.51 -9.00 -18.20
C TRP A 174 -13.17 -10.21 -17.35
N ASN A 175 -12.83 -10.01 -16.09
CA ASN A 175 -12.71 -11.08 -15.08
C ASN A 175 -13.79 -10.97 -13.99
N ASN A 176 -14.61 -9.92 -14.04
CA ASN A 176 -15.65 -9.61 -13.07
C ASN A 176 -16.96 -9.34 -13.82
N SER A 177 -17.90 -10.29 -13.73
CA SER A 177 -19.20 -10.19 -14.40
C SER A 177 -20.08 -9.07 -13.84
N ALA A 178 -19.97 -8.74 -12.55
CA ALA A 178 -20.72 -7.64 -11.96
C ALA A 178 -20.27 -6.30 -12.53
N LEU A 179 -18.95 -6.08 -12.64
CA LEU A 179 -18.41 -4.89 -13.30
C LEU A 179 -18.89 -4.82 -14.76
N GLN A 180 -18.79 -5.92 -15.51
CA GLN A 180 -19.22 -5.97 -16.91
C GLN A 180 -20.71 -5.59 -17.07
N ALA A 181 -21.59 -6.12 -16.22
CA ALA A 181 -23.02 -5.79 -16.22
C ALA A 181 -23.27 -4.31 -15.86
N CYS A 182 -22.58 -3.80 -14.84
CA CYS A 182 -22.69 -2.40 -14.43
C CYS A 182 -22.22 -1.43 -15.50
N VAL A 183 -21.12 -1.76 -16.20
CA VAL A 183 -20.62 -0.97 -17.32
C VAL A 183 -21.60 -1.01 -18.48
N ALA A 184 -22.16 -2.17 -18.83
CA ALA A 184 -23.17 -2.28 -19.89
C ALA A 184 -24.41 -1.43 -19.60
N LYS A 185 -24.89 -1.44 -18.35
CA LYS A 185 -25.98 -0.57 -17.89
C LYS A 185 -25.61 0.91 -18.03
N PHE A 186 -24.42 1.29 -17.57
CA PHE A 186 -23.94 2.67 -17.63
C PHE A 186 -23.80 3.17 -19.08
N THR A 187 -23.09 2.44 -19.93
CA THR A 187 -22.88 2.84 -21.33
C THR A 187 -24.17 2.79 -22.15
N GLY A 188 -25.15 1.95 -21.76
CA GLY A 188 -26.50 1.99 -22.33
C GLY A 188 -27.27 3.29 -22.02
N LEU A 189 -26.97 3.97 -20.90
CA LEU A 189 -27.62 5.22 -20.52
C LEU A 189 -26.96 6.46 -21.14
N VAL A 190 -25.63 6.47 -21.25
CA VAL A 190 -24.87 7.68 -21.62
C VAL A 190 -24.00 7.53 -22.86
N GLY A 191 -23.92 6.34 -23.44
CA GLY A 191 -22.98 5.99 -24.50
C GLY A 191 -21.56 5.72 -23.97
N GLY A 192 -20.57 5.93 -24.83
CA GLY A 192 -19.15 5.75 -24.52
C GLY A 192 -18.59 4.37 -24.90
N THR A 193 -17.26 4.31 -24.93
CA THR A 193 -16.51 3.13 -25.33
C THR A 193 -15.57 2.71 -24.22
N VAL A 194 -15.66 1.45 -23.81
CA VAL A 194 -14.70 0.86 -22.86
C VAL A 194 -13.35 0.72 -23.55
N THR A 195 -12.33 1.38 -23.01
CA THR A 195 -10.96 1.36 -23.56
C THR A 195 -10.03 0.45 -22.78
N SER A 196 -10.34 0.16 -21.52
CA SER A 196 -9.54 -0.71 -20.66
C SER A 196 -10.42 -1.19 -19.50
N ALA A 197 -10.24 -2.44 -19.07
CA ALA A 197 -11.01 -3.05 -17.99
C ALA A 197 -10.09 -3.90 -17.10
N TYR A 198 -10.25 -5.22 -17.06
CA TYR A 198 -9.33 -6.06 -16.29
C TYR A 198 -7.94 -6.08 -16.92
N ARG A 199 -6.91 -5.93 -16.07
CA ARG A 199 -5.51 -6.06 -16.46
C ARG A 199 -4.82 -7.15 -15.62
N PRO A 200 -4.44 -8.29 -16.23
CA PRO A 200 -3.80 -9.39 -15.51
C PRO A 200 -2.55 -8.93 -14.74
N PRO A 201 -2.30 -9.46 -13.53
CA PRO A 201 -1.10 -9.13 -12.76
C PRO A 201 0.20 -9.35 -13.55
N ALA A 202 0.27 -10.39 -14.39
CA ALA A 202 1.42 -10.67 -15.24
C ALA A 202 1.66 -9.56 -16.30
N TYR A 203 0.60 -8.99 -16.87
CA TYR A 203 0.71 -7.86 -17.80
C TYR A 203 1.15 -6.58 -17.06
N GLN A 204 0.62 -6.34 -15.86
CA GLN A 204 1.05 -5.20 -15.05
C GLN A 204 2.53 -5.32 -14.62
N ALA A 205 2.98 -6.54 -14.29
CA ALA A 205 4.38 -6.82 -14.00
C ALA A 205 5.30 -6.58 -15.22
N HIS A 206 4.84 -6.95 -16.42
CA HIS A 206 5.55 -6.66 -17.67
C HIS A 206 5.76 -5.16 -17.88
N LEU A 207 4.69 -4.34 -17.78
CA LEU A 207 4.80 -2.89 -17.92
C LEU A 207 5.77 -2.27 -16.92
N TYR A 208 5.79 -2.79 -15.68
CA TYR A 208 6.75 -2.37 -14.67
C TYR A 208 8.18 -2.75 -15.04
N GLU A 209 8.41 -3.98 -15.51
CA GLU A 209 9.72 -4.46 -15.94
C GLU A 209 10.27 -3.61 -17.09
N VAL A 210 9.45 -3.33 -18.10
CA VAL A 210 9.78 -2.46 -19.23
C VAL A 210 10.22 -1.08 -18.75
N SER A 211 9.42 -0.44 -17.89
CA SER A 211 9.75 0.90 -17.40
C SER A 211 11.03 0.94 -16.57
N THR A 212 11.19 -0.01 -15.64
CA THR A 212 12.35 -0.05 -14.76
C THR A 212 13.64 -0.34 -15.51
N LYS A 213 13.62 -1.30 -16.45
CA LYS A 213 14.79 -1.60 -17.27
C LYS A 213 15.11 -0.48 -18.24
N ALA A 214 14.10 0.18 -18.82
CA ALA A 214 14.31 1.39 -19.63
C ALA A 214 15.04 2.46 -18.82
N CYS A 215 14.64 2.65 -17.55
CA CYS A 215 15.31 3.62 -16.70
C CYS A 215 16.75 3.23 -16.32
N GLN A 216 17.00 1.96 -15.99
CA GLN A 216 18.35 1.46 -15.73
C GLN A 216 19.28 1.67 -16.93
N LEU A 217 18.77 1.39 -18.14
CA LEU A 217 19.54 1.50 -19.38
C LEU A 217 19.76 2.94 -19.84
N ASN A 218 18.96 3.90 -19.37
CA ASN A 218 19.06 5.31 -19.74
C ASN A 218 20.41 5.93 -19.35
N SER A 219 21.03 5.45 -18.26
CA SER A 219 22.33 5.93 -17.79
C SER A 219 23.52 5.02 -18.16
N ILE A 220 23.29 3.92 -18.87
CA ILE A 220 24.35 2.96 -19.25
C ILE A 220 24.79 3.27 -20.68
N SER A 221 26.10 3.41 -20.94
CA SER A 221 26.65 3.65 -22.29
C SER A 221 27.37 2.43 -22.89
N GLU A 222 27.32 1.28 -22.23
CA GLU A 222 28.00 0.05 -22.66
C GLU A 222 27.45 -0.48 -24.00
N PRO A 223 28.30 -0.71 -25.03
CA PRO A 223 27.86 -1.24 -26.33
C PRO A 223 27.16 -2.59 -26.26
N ALA A 224 27.52 -3.44 -25.29
CA ALA A 224 26.87 -4.72 -25.05
C ALA A 224 25.37 -4.60 -24.70
N CYS A 225 24.89 -3.41 -24.33
CA CYS A 225 23.49 -3.16 -24.04
C CYS A 225 22.66 -2.68 -25.24
N ASN A 226 23.26 -2.48 -26.42
CA ASN A 226 22.55 -1.85 -27.55
C ASN A 226 21.31 -2.62 -28.00
N ASP A 227 21.39 -3.95 -28.12
CA ASP A 227 20.26 -4.79 -28.54
C ASP A 227 19.15 -4.81 -27.47
N ILE A 228 19.55 -4.90 -26.20
CA ILE A 228 18.64 -4.89 -25.05
C ILE A 228 17.93 -3.54 -24.95
N LYS A 229 18.65 -2.43 -25.15
CA LYS A 229 18.08 -1.09 -25.24
C LYS A 229 17.06 -0.99 -26.37
N ALA A 230 17.40 -1.45 -27.57
CA ALA A 230 16.50 -1.39 -28.71
C ALA A 230 15.20 -2.18 -28.46
N ALA A 231 15.31 -3.39 -27.89
CA ALA A 231 14.14 -4.22 -27.56
C ALA A 231 13.25 -3.56 -26.50
N ILE A 232 13.84 -3.08 -25.39
CA ILE A 232 13.08 -2.43 -24.31
C ILE A 232 12.48 -1.11 -24.76
N GLU A 233 13.19 -0.33 -25.58
CA GLU A 233 12.70 0.93 -26.12
C GLU A 233 11.51 0.70 -27.07
N SER A 234 11.59 -0.32 -27.93
CA SER A 234 10.46 -0.71 -28.78
C SER A 234 9.25 -1.10 -27.95
N ASP A 235 9.43 -1.88 -26.88
CA ASP A 235 8.34 -2.31 -25.99
C ASP A 235 7.77 -1.12 -25.19
N ARG A 236 8.64 -0.25 -24.68
CA ARG A 236 8.26 0.99 -23.98
C ARG A 236 7.36 1.88 -24.85
N LEU A 237 7.76 2.09 -26.10
CA LEU A 237 7.02 2.91 -27.06
C LEU A 237 5.69 2.25 -27.45
N LYS A 238 5.67 0.91 -27.63
CA LYS A 238 4.43 0.15 -27.87
C LYS A 238 3.39 0.42 -26.78
N HIS A 239 3.82 0.54 -25.53
CA HIS A 239 2.94 0.78 -24.38
C HIS A 239 2.74 2.26 -24.02
N GLY A 240 3.34 3.19 -24.76
CA GLY A 240 3.24 4.63 -24.48
C GLY A 240 3.83 5.07 -23.14
N LEU A 241 4.74 4.28 -22.56
CA LEU A 241 5.35 4.56 -21.26
C LEU A 241 6.43 5.66 -21.41
N PRO A 242 6.49 6.70 -20.56
CA PRO A 242 7.58 7.67 -20.62
C PRO A 242 8.90 7.07 -20.12
N MET A 243 10.03 7.65 -20.54
CA MET A 243 11.36 7.26 -20.04
C MET A 243 11.42 7.46 -18.52
N CYS A 244 11.84 6.43 -17.77
CA CYS A 244 11.83 6.45 -16.30
C CYS A 244 10.46 6.73 -15.65
N GLY A 245 9.35 6.44 -16.34
CA GLY A 245 8.00 6.62 -15.82
C GLY A 245 7.64 5.65 -14.69
N ALA A 246 7.00 6.11 -13.63
CA ALA A 246 6.50 5.19 -12.60
C ALA A 246 5.34 4.34 -13.15
N VAL A 247 5.42 3.02 -12.97
CA VAL A 247 4.33 2.06 -13.22
C VAL A 247 4.06 1.35 -11.91
N ALA A 248 2.80 1.19 -11.52
CA ALA A 248 2.47 0.46 -10.28
C ALA A 248 2.71 -1.04 -10.45
N GLN A 249 3.41 -1.72 -9.53
CA GLN A 249 3.52 -3.19 -9.56
C GLN A 249 2.26 -3.88 -9.05
N THR A 250 1.63 -3.32 -8.02
CA THR A 250 0.53 -3.95 -7.29
C THR A 250 -0.57 -2.93 -6.97
N ASN A 251 -1.73 -3.40 -6.51
CA ASN A 251 -2.84 -2.57 -6.04
C ASN A 251 -3.55 -1.68 -7.07
N SER A 252 -3.44 -2.00 -8.37
CA SER A 252 -4.27 -1.37 -9.40
C SER A 252 -5.71 -1.89 -9.34
N THR A 253 -6.70 -1.00 -9.44
CA THR A 253 -8.13 -1.35 -9.53
C THR A 253 -8.45 -2.14 -10.80
N HIS A 254 -7.69 -1.93 -11.88
CA HIS A 254 -7.75 -2.77 -13.08
C HIS A 254 -7.29 -4.20 -12.80
N SER A 255 -6.23 -4.38 -12.01
CA SER A 255 -5.71 -5.71 -11.66
C SER A 255 -6.54 -6.44 -10.61
N SER A 256 -7.36 -5.72 -9.83
CA SER A 256 -8.38 -6.33 -8.95
C SER A 256 -9.71 -6.56 -9.66
N GLY A 257 -9.85 -6.16 -10.93
CA GLY A 257 -11.06 -6.38 -11.72
C GLY A 257 -12.25 -5.53 -11.31
N ILE A 258 -12.01 -4.37 -10.69
CA ILE A 258 -13.06 -3.42 -10.31
C ILE A 258 -12.94 -2.07 -11.04
N GLY A 259 -11.79 -1.79 -11.65
CA GLY A 259 -11.52 -0.58 -12.42
C GLY A 259 -11.83 -0.75 -13.91
N VAL A 260 -12.31 0.33 -14.54
CA VAL A 260 -12.60 0.40 -15.98
C VAL A 260 -12.38 1.82 -16.49
N ASP A 261 -11.83 1.94 -17.69
CA ASP A 261 -11.67 3.20 -18.40
C ASP A 261 -12.71 3.29 -19.52
N ILE A 262 -13.46 4.37 -19.52
CA ILE A 262 -14.53 4.62 -20.49
C ILE A 262 -14.26 5.97 -21.14
N SER A 263 -14.26 6.02 -22.46
CA SER A 263 -14.03 7.24 -23.25
C SER A 263 -15.27 7.62 -24.07
N GLY A 264 -15.24 8.80 -24.70
CA GLY A 264 -16.30 9.25 -25.60
C GLY A 264 -17.55 9.81 -24.92
N ILE A 265 -17.46 10.16 -23.63
CA ILE A 265 -18.55 10.79 -22.86
C ILE A 265 -18.04 12.02 -22.12
N ASN A 266 -18.95 12.96 -21.80
CA ASN A 266 -18.62 14.10 -20.96
C ASN A 266 -18.70 13.71 -19.47
N HIS A 267 -17.60 13.17 -18.94
CA HIS A 267 -17.50 12.69 -17.55
C HIS A 267 -17.89 13.74 -16.50
N GLY A 268 -17.59 15.02 -16.77
CA GLY A 268 -17.90 16.14 -15.88
C GLY A 268 -19.38 16.50 -15.82
N SER A 269 -20.22 15.97 -16.72
CA SER A 269 -21.65 16.25 -16.76
C SER A 269 -22.36 15.68 -15.51
N PRO A 270 -23.19 16.48 -14.80
CA PRO A 270 -24.00 15.99 -13.68
C PRO A 270 -24.87 14.78 -14.05
N ASN A 271 -25.41 14.75 -15.28
CA ASN A 271 -26.23 13.64 -15.76
C ASN A 271 -25.40 12.36 -15.92
N VAL A 272 -24.17 12.47 -16.40
CA VAL A 272 -23.26 11.32 -16.55
C VAL A 272 -22.83 10.78 -15.20
N GLN A 273 -22.53 11.66 -14.23
CA GLN A 273 -22.18 11.25 -12.87
C GLN A 273 -23.37 10.63 -12.13
N ALA A 274 -24.59 11.13 -12.34
CA ALA A 274 -25.81 10.52 -11.81
C ALA A 274 -26.05 9.13 -12.41
N ALA A 275 -25.89 8.98 -13.73
CA ALA A 275 -25.99 7.69 -14.41
C ALA A 275 -24.95 6.69 -13.89
N ALA A 276 -23.67 7.10 -13.76
CA ALA A 276 -22.61 6.28 -13.19
C ALA A 276 -22.98 5.79 -11.78
N ASN A 277 -23.43 6.72 -10.93
CA ASN A 277 -23.84 6.39 -9.56
C ASN A 277 -25.01 5.39 -9.52
N SER A 278 -25.99 5.52 -10.42
CA SER A 278 -27.16 4.63 -10.56
C SER A 278 -26.83 3.26 -11.18
N SER A 279 -25.68 3.18 -11.85
CA SER A 279 -25.11 1.96 -12.41
C SER A 279 -23.95 1.43 -11.57
N CYS A 280 -23.91 1.80 -10.29
CA CYS A 280 -22.93 1.31 -9.32
C CYS A 280 -21.46 1.58 -9.66
N LEU A 281 -21.19 2.60 -10.46
CA LEU A 281 -19.85 3.08 -10.78
C LEU A 281 -19.56 4.40 -10.05
N VAL A 282 -18.29 4.63 -9.75
CA VAL A 282 -17.78 5.89 -9.18
C VAL A 282 -16.70 6.43 -10.09
N TRP A 283 -16.95 7.61 -10.67
CA TRP A 283 -15.93 8.34 -11.41
C TRP A 283 -14.86 8.85 -10.46
N LYS A 284 -13.59 8.53 -10.75
CA LYS A 284 -12.47 8.93 -9.88
C LYS A 284 -11.83 10.25 -10.26
N ASN A 285 -11.88 10.61 -11.54
CA ASN A 285 -11.25 11.81 -12.07
C ASN A 285 -9.79 11.96 -11.61
N TYR A 286 -8.97 10.93 -11.81
CA TYR A 286 -7.56 11.02 -11.46
C TYR A 286 -6.87 12.04 -12.38
N PRO A 287 -5.92 12.86 -11.88
CA PRO A 287 -5.27 13.92 -12.68
C PRO A 287 -4.64 13.43 -13.99
N ASN A 288 -4.13 12.20 -14.02
CA ASN A 288 -3.51 11.58 -15.20
C ASN A 288 -4.41 10.52 -15.86
N ASP A 289 -5.61 10.30 -15.32
CA ASP A 289 -6.56 9.31 -15.82
C ASP A 289 -8.02 9.77 -15.54
N PRO A 290 -8.51 10.73 -16.34
CA PRO A 290 -9.85 11.29 -16.16
C PRO A 290 -10.96 10.36 -16.66
N TYR A 291 -10.63 9.20 -17.24
CA TYR A 291 -11.58 8.26 -17.86
C TYR A 291 -11.97 7.12 -16.91
N HIS A 292 -11.40 7.10 -15.71
CA HIS A 292 -11.45 5.98 -14.78
C HIS A 292 -12.69 5.91 -13.90
N TYR A 293 -13.26 4.71 -13.80
CA TYR A 293 -14.38 4.36 -12.93
C TYR A 293 -14.08 3.11 -12.10
N ASP A 294 -14.53 3.12 -10.85
CA ASP A 294 -14.52 1.92 -9.98
C ASP A 294 -15.94 1.39 -9.76
N LEU A 295 -16.07 0.06 -9.69
CA LEU A 295 -17.25 -0.61 -9.16
C LEU A 295 -17.41 -0.34 -7.65
N LYS A 296 -18.62 0.04 -7.22
CA LYS A 296 -18.98 0.15 -5.80
C LYS A 296 -18.98 -1.23 -5.13
N ALA A 297 -18.33 -1.33 -3.98
CA ALA A 297 -18.30 -2.56 -3.20
C ALA A 297 -19.72 -3.05 -2.84
N GLY A 298 -19.98 -4.35 -3.03
CA GLY A 298 -21.26 -4.98 -2.70
C GLY A 298 -22.43 -4.64 -3.65
N CYS A 299 -22.20 -3.90 -4.73
CA CYS A 299 -23.23 -3.59 -5.71
C CYS A 299 -23.31 -4.64 -6.83
N THR A 300 -24.52 -4.84 -7.37
CA THR A 300 -24.79 -5.65 -8.56
C THR A 300 -25.71 -4.88 -9.49
N CYS A 301 -25.54 -5.04 -10.81
CA CYS A 301 -26.32 -4.33 -11.83
C CYS A 301 -27.11 -5.29 -12.74
N ASN A 302 -27.55 -6.40 -12.15
CA ASN A 302 -28.45 -7.36 -12.81
C ASN A 302 -29.84 -6.76 -13.02
#